data_AF-A0A7S0Y9R4-F1
#
_entry.id   AF-A0A7S0Y9R4-F1
#
_cell.length_a   1.000
_cell.length_b   1.000
_cell.length_c   1.000
_cell.angle_alpha   90.00
_cell.angle_beta   90.00
_cell.angle_gamma   90.00
#
_symmetry.space_group_name_H-M   'P 1'
#
loop_
_entity.id
_entity.type
_entity.pdbx_description
1 polymer ?
#
loop_
_entity_poly.entity_id
_entity_poly.type
_entity_poly.pdbx_seq_one_letter_code
_entity_poly.pdbx_strand_id
1 'polypeptide(L)'
;GEEGDGVQWTFDSRHRVQTGEGVGEVKEEGGEEGDEIGGKKPEEEGALTEPINPIEADTGCGDLPEGLEMCLKLMLPGEVSRVRCAPRYAYATRNDAPPGIEPTSAVEFEVELFHFDREGHWQTMSFNQRFQMAERIKAKANDLFRAKKFGFSKARYARLIKLLNSTRDFESDEQLARMNALKVACSANLAACAIESKEYTEAVAWCDQVLETDPENIKASLRKGKALSLKGDYEEAVRALEKVTELAQGVIEAERKVEDAAEVVLRNLGVRARNEAKYMERQAREVERQTRRERRAAKVQRRRLREAG
;
A
#
# COMPACT_ATOMS: atom_id res chain seq x y z
N GLY A 1 4.73 18.02 -8.37
CA GLY A 1 5.74 18.05 -7.31
C GLY A 1 5.22 17.28 -6.12
N GLU A 2 6.04 16.39 -5.54
CA GLU A 2 5.74 15.59 -4.32
C GLU A 2 5.64 16.44 -3.02
N GLU A 3 5.62 17.78 -3.15
CA GLU A 3 5.72 18.73 -2.02
C GLU A 3 4.39 18.97 -1.28
N GLY A 4 3.28 18.40 -1.76
CA GLY A 4 1.95 18.68 -1.23
C GLY A 4 1.36 17.63 -0.30
N ASP A 5 1.96 16.46 -0.12
CA ASP A 5 1.32 15.35 0.62
C ASP A 5 1.46 15.54 2.13
N GLY A 6 0.38 15.43 2.89
CA GLY A 6 0.38 15.60 4.36
C GLY A 6 0.31 17.03 4.87
N VAL A 7 0.17 17.99 3.97
CA VAL A 7 -0.29 19.35 4.25
C VAL A 7 -1.74 19.30 4.71
N GLN A 8 -2.07 20.05 5.76
CA GLN A 8 -3.45 20.28 6.18
C GLN A 8 -4.01 21.48 5.41
N TRP A 9 -5.17 21.29 4.79
CA TRP A 9 -5.85 22.26 3.94
C TRP A 9 -7.16 22.65 4.58
N THR A 10 -7.50 23.93 4.53
CA THR A 10 -8.76 24.48 5.02
C THR A 10 -9.47 25.16 3.87
N PHE A 11 -10.61 24.61 3.44
CA PHE A 11 -11.33 25.05 2.23
C PHE A 11 -12.84 24.82 2.34
N ASP A 12 -13.61 25.46 1.46
CA ASP A 12 -15.02 25.11 1.19
C ASP A 12 -15.12 24.43 -0.19
N SER A 13 -16.06 23.51 -0.36
CA SER A 13 -16.25 22.77 -1.62
C SER A 13 -17.72 22.44 -1.85
N ARG A 14 -18.22 22.76 -3.05
CA ARG A 14 -19.59 22.48 -3.51
C ARG A 14 -19.57 21.57 -4.73
N HIS A 15 -20.44 20.58 -4.74
CA HIS A 15 -20.38 19.48 -5.71
C HIS A 15 -21.67 19.44 -6.53
N ARG A 16 -21.55 19.27 -7.85
CA ARG A 16 -22.69 19.20 -8.78
C ARG A 16 -22.48 18.09 -9.80
N VAL A 17 -23.52 17.28 -10.03
CA VAL A 17 -23.55 16.33 -11.17
C VAL A 17 -23.67 17.09 -12.47
N GLN A 18 -22.88 16.71 -13.46
CA GLN A 18 -23.04 17.21 -14.82
C GLN A 18 -23.78 16.18 -15.68
N THR A 19 -24.94 16.58 -16.23
CA THR A 19 -25.67 15.83 -17.25
C THR A 19 -25.44 16.47 -18.61
N GLY A 20 -24.57 15.87 -19.43
CA GLY A 20 -24.35 16.34 -20.81
C GLY A 20 -23.31 15.49 -21.55
N GLU A 21 -23.71 14.94 -22.71
CA GLU A 21 -22.83 14.24 -23.65
C GLU A 21 -21.70 15.17 -24.11
N GLY A 22 -20.48 14.84 -23.72
CA GLY A 22 -19.30 15.61 -24.07
C GLY A 22 -18.01 14.90 -23.68
N VAL A 23 -17.95 13.58 -23.85
CA VAL A 23 -16.66 12.87 -23.85
C VAL A 23 -16.02 13.13 -25.21
N GLY A 24 -15.40 14.31 -25.34
CA GLY A 24 -14.43 14.54 -26.40
C GLY A 24 -13.21 13.66 -26.13
N GLU A 25 -13.06 12.58 -26.89
CA GLU A 25 -11.76 11.95 -27.08
C GLU A 25 -10.77 13.03 -27.53
N VAL A 26 -9.75 13.29 -26.71
CA VAL A 26 -8.61 14.10 -27.14
C VAL A 26 -7.86 13.27 -28.19
N LYS A 27 -8.13 13.54 -29.47
CA LYS A 27 -7.22 13.14 -30.55
C LYS A 27 -6.02 14.08 -30.51
N GLU A 28 -4.84 13.51 -30.27
CA GLU A 28 -3.58 14.15 -30.63
C GLU A 28 -3.48 14.21 -32.15
N GLU A 29 -3.74 15.37 -32.77
CA GLU A 29 -3.11 15.71 -34.05
C GLU A 29 -2.76 17.20 -34.05
N GLY A 30 -1.49 17.49 -34.33
CA GLY A 30 -0.99 18.85 -34.48
C GLY A 30 -1.43 19.49 -35.80
N GLY A 31 -1.51 20.82 -35.80
CA GLY A 31 -1.75 21.60 -37.01
C GLY A 31 -2.50 22.89 -36.70
N GLU A 32 -1.91 24.01 -37.07
CA GLU A 32 -2.46 25.36 -36.97
C GLU A 32 -3.74 25.52 -37.82
N GLU A 33 -4.75 26.19 -37.27
CA GLU A 33 -5.40 27.41 -37.80
C GLU A 33 -6.78 27.58 -37.16
N GLY A 34 -7.15 28.83 -36.93
CA GLY A 34 -8.36 29.22 -36.20
C GLY A 34 -9.64 28.81 -36.91
N ASP A 35 -10.59 28.34 -36.11
CA ASP A 35 -12.00 28.46 -36.44
C ASP A 35 -12.83 28.61 -35.15
N GLU A 36 -13.68 29.63 -35.16
CA GLU A 36 -14.54 30.04 -34.06
C GLU A 36 -15.71 29.04 -33.96
N ILE A 37 -15.47 27.89 -33.33
CA ILE A 37 -16.52 26.88 -33.12
C ILE A 37 -17.32 27.27 -31.88
N GLY A 38 -18.52 27.79 -32.12
CA GLY A 38 -19.54 28.07 -31.11
C GLY A 38 -19.90 26.83 -30.30
N GLY A 39 -19.25 26.66 -29.16
CA GLY A 39 -19.63 25.67 -28.16
C GLY A 39 -20.91 26.11 -27.46
N LYS A 40 -21.99 25.32 -27.64
CA LYS A 40 -23.20 25.42 -26.80
C LYS A 40 -22.77 25.37 -25.33
N LYS A 41 -23.14 26.40 -24.55
CA LYS A 41 -23.05 26.36 -23.08
C LYS A 41 -23.80 25.11 -22.59
N PRO A 42 -23.19 24.23 -21.78
CA PRO A 42 -23.94 23.16 -21.14
C PRO A 42 -25.01 23.78 -20.23
N GLU A 43 -26.22 23.27 -20.33
CA GLU A 43 -27.36 23.70 -19.52
C GLU A 43 -27.06 23.43 -18.03
N GLU A 44 -27.10 24.49 -17.23
CA GLU A 44 -26.81 24.48 -15.79
C GLU A 44 -28.07 24.10 -15.00
N GLU A 45 -28.33 22.81 -14.80
CA GLU A 45 -29.38 22.39 -13.86
C GLU A 45 -28.88 21.34 -12.86
N GLY A 46 -28.88 21.74 -11.59
CA GLY A 46 -28.57 20.91 -10.43
C GLY A 46 -28.19 21.81 -9.25
N ALA A 47 -28.95 21.85 -8.16
CA ALA A 47 -28.64 22.75 -7.04
C ALA A 47 -27.24 22.46 -6.48
N LEU A 48 -26.44 23.50 -6.22
CA LEU A 48 -25.19 23.37 -5.47
C LEU A 48 -25.55 22.80 -4.09
N THR A 49 -24.84 21.76 -3.65
CA THR A 49 -24.94 21.28 -2.27
C THR A 49 -24.61 22.43 -1.32
N GLU A 50 -25.33 22.54 -0.20
CA GLU A 50 -25.06 23.59 0.80
C GLU A 50 -23.59 23.56 1.26
N PRO A 51 -22.95 24.73 1.48
CA PRO A 51 -21.59 24.77 1.96
C PRO A 51 -21.51 24.10 3.33
N ILE A 52 -20.63 23.11 3.42
CA ILE A 52 -20.31 22.44 4.68
C ILE A 52 -19.38 23.41 5.43
N ASN A 53 -19.40 23.41 6.77
CA ASN A 53 -18.38 24.09 7.58
C ASN A 53 -16.98 23.89 6.99
N PRO A 54 -16.05 24.86 7.13
CA PRO A 54 -14.71 24.77 6.55
C PRO A 54 -14.11 23.37 6.71
N ILE A 55 -13.82 22.74 5.57
CA ILE A 55 -13.32 21.37 5.51
C ILE A 55 -11.84 21.43 5.83
N GLU A 56 -11.45 20.73 6.90
CA GLU A 56 -10.05 20.46 7.21
C GLU A 56 -9.69 19.07 6.71
N ALA A 57 -8.82 18.99 5.69
CA ALA A 57 -8.39 17.72 5.14
C ALA A 57 -6.90 17.68 4.84
N ASP A 58 -6.33 16.49 4.98
CA ASP A 58 -5.00 16.17 4.50
C ASP A 58 -5.06 15.72 3.03
N THR A 59 -4.02 16.01 2.27
CA THR A 59 -3.80 15.43 0.93
C THR A 59 -3.02 14.11 1.03
N GLY A 60 -3.29 13.15 0.13
CA GLY A 60 -2.57 11.88 0.07
C GLY A 60 -2.94 10.88 1.18
N CYS A 61 -4.10 11.04 1.81
CA CYS A 61 -4.70 10.09 2.76
C CYS A 61 -5.99 9.43 2.23
N GLY A 62 -6.42 9.80 1.02
CA GLY A 62 -7.64 9.30 0.38
C GLY A 62 -8.91 9.87 0.98
N ASP A 63 -8.83 10.93 1.79
CA ASP A 63 -10.01 11.57 2.39
C ASP A 63 -10.78 12.43 1.38
N LEU A 64 -10.16 12.84 0.28
CA LEU A 64 -10.77 13.64 -0.78
C LEU A 64 -10.84 12.86 -2.12
N PRO A 65 -11.82 13.16 -3.00
CA PRO A 65 -11.79 12.74 -4.40
C PRO A 65 -10.48 13.14 -5.09
N GLU A 66 -9.91 12.28 -5.95
CA GLU A 66 -8.59 12.56 -6.53
C GLU A 66 -8.57 13.87 -7.34
N GLY A 67 -9.66 14.15 -8.06
CA GLY A 67 -9.82 15.38 -8.84
C GLY A 67 -9.81 16.65 -7.98
N LEU A 68 -10.52 16.60 -6.84
CA LEU A 68 -10.53 17.68 -5.85
C LEU A 68 -9.14 17.86 -5.23
N GLU A 69 -8.49 16.75 -4.86
CA GLU A 69 -7.16 16.78 -4.27
C GLU A 69 -6.11 17.39 -5.21
N MET A 70 -6.16 17.03 -6.51
CA MET A 70 -5.28 17.62 -7.52
C MET A 70 -5.54 19.12 -7.70
N CYS A 71 -6.81 19.54 -7.65
CA CYS A 71 -7.16 20.96 -7.74
C CYS A 71 -6.57 21.75 -6.57
N LEU A 72 -6.76 21.28 -5.33
CA LEU A 72 -6.21 21.94 -4.13
C LEU A 72 -4.70 22.15 -4.23
N LYS A 73 -3.96 21.16 -4.73
CA LYS A 73 -2.50 21.21 -4.90
C LYS A 73 -2.02 22.30 -5.88
N LEU A 74 -2.92 22.84 -6.72
CA LEU A 74 -2.61 23.88 -7.70
C LEU A 74 -3.09 25.28 -7.29
N MET A 75 -3.93 25.38 -6.26
CA MET A 75 -4.56 26.63 -5.83
C MET A 75 -3.68 27.48 -4.91
N LEU A 76 -3.95 28.78 -4.89
CA LEU A 76 -3.40 29.74 -3.93
C LEU A 76 -4.41 30.04 -2.80
N PRO A 77 -3.94 30.44 -1.60
CA PRO A 77 -4.85 30.88 -0.53
C PRO A 77 -5.70 32.07 -0.98
N GLY A 78 -7.01 32.02 -0.72
CA GLY A 78 -8.03 32.96 -1.16
C GLY A 78 -8.58 32.71 -2.58
N GLU A 79 -8.09 31.69 -3.30
CA GLU A 79 -8.55 31.39 -4.64
C GLU A 79 -9.89 30.64 -4.65
N VAL A 80 -10.76 30.98 -5.59
CA VAL A 80 -11.97 30.23 -5.94
C VAL A 80 -11.78 29.61 -7.32
N SER A 81 -11.86 28.29 -7.41
CA SER A 81 -11.65 27.54 -8.66
C SER A 81 -12.75 26.51 -8.91
N ARG A 82 -13.03 26.24 -10.19
CA ARG A 82 -13.97 25.20 -10.62
C ARG A 82 -13.25 24.13 -11.42
N VAL A 83 -13.39 22.88 -11.01
CA VAL A 83 -12.76 21.74 -11.69
C VAL A 83 -13.80 20.70 -12.08
N ARG A 84 -13.72 20.24 -13.34
CA ARG A 84 -14.57 19.17 -13.86
C ARG A 84 -13.82 17.85 -13.81
N CYS A 85 -14.46 16.84 -13.24
CA CYS A 85 -13.86 15.54 -13.03
C CYS A 85 -14.71 14.45 -13.65
N ALA A 86 -14.07 13.61 -14.49
CA ALA A 86 -14.65 12.35 -14.91
C ALA A 86 -14.97 11.47 -13.67
N PRO A 87 -15.95 10.56 -13.75
CA PRO A 87 -16.41 9.77 -12.58
C PRO A 87 -15.29 9.09 -11.80
N ARG A 88 -14.26 8.62 -12.51
CA ARG A 88 -13.06 7.96 -11.95
C ARG A 88 -12.20 8.82 -11.02
N TYR A 89 -12.28 10.15 -11.13
CA TYR A 89 -11.56 11.11 -10.27
C TYR A 89 -12.51 11.80 -9.27
N ALA A 90 -13.79 11.43 -9.29
CA ALA A 90 -14.82 11.94 -8.41
C ALA A 90 -15.23 10.84 -7.41
N TYR A 91 -16.37 10.19 -7.63
CA TYR A 91 -16.98 9.27 -6.65
C TYR A 91 -17.12 7.83 -7.12
N ALA A 92 -16.62 7.45 -8.30
CA ALA A 92 -16.84 6.10 -8.86
C ALA A 92 -16.35 4.94 -7.96
N THR A 93 -15.31 5.16 -7.17
CA THR A 93 -14.69 4.17 -6.28
C THR A 93 -14.86 4.51 -4.80
N ARG A 94 -15.66 5.55 -4.49
CA ARG A 94 -15.80 6.09 -3.15
C ARG A 94 -17.19 5.83 -2.58
N ASN A 95 -17.26 5.68 -1.25
CA ASN A 95 -18.50 5.43 -0.51
C ASN A 95 -19.03 6.67 0.24
N ASP A 96 -18.43 7.83 0.01
CA ASP A 96 -18.72 9.10 0.69
C ASP A 96 -19.27 10.16 -0.27
N ALA A 97 -19.93 9.72 -1.34
CA ALA A 97 -20.62 10.60 -2.27
C ALA A 97 -21.75 11.36 -1.54
N PRO A 98 -21.86 12.69 -1.71
CA PRO A 98 -23.00 13.44 -1.22
C PRO A 98 -24.33 12.93 -1.81
N PRO A 99 -25.46 13.11 -1.10
CA PRO A 99 -26.78 12.74 -1.62
C PRO A 99 -27.04 13.37 -2.99
N GLY A 100 -27.50 12.56 -3.95
CA GLY A 100 -27.79 13.01 -5.31
C GLY A 100 -26.64 12.91 -6.32
N ILE A 101 -25.45 12.47 -5.90
CA ILE A 101 -24.34 12.16 -6.81
C ILE A 101 -24.23 10.64 -7.00
N GLU A 102 -24.53 10.17 -8.20
CA GLU A 102 -24.34 8.77 -8.57
C GLU A 102 -22.85 8.47 -8.85
N PRO A 103 -22.31 7.29 -8.50
CA PRO A 103 -20.89 6.95 -8.70
C PRO A 103 -20.41 7.07 -10.15
N THR A 104 -21.30 6.88 -11.13
CA THR A 104 -20.99 6.95 -12.56
C THR A 104 -21.07 8.36 -13.14
N SER A 105 -21.37 9.38 -12.32
CA SER A 105 -21.57 10.76 -12.77
C SER A 105 -20.26 11.52 -12.87
N ALA A 106 -20.14 12.36 -13.91
CA ALA A 106 -19.14 13.41 -13.92
C ALA A 106 -19.55 14.49 -12.91
N VAL A 107 -18.57 15.02 -12.18
CA VAL A 107 -18.82 15.99 -11.11
C VAL A 107 -18.00 17.25 -11.36
N GLU A 108 -18.65 18.40 -11.20
CA GLU A 108 -17.99 19.69 -11.11
C GLU A 108 -17.86 20.07 -9.63
N PHE A 109 -16.62 20.36 -9.22
CA PHE A 109 -16.29 20.86 -7.89
C PHE A 109 -16.04 22.38 -7.98
N GLU A 110 -16.73 23.17 -7.17
CA GLU A 110 -16.42 24.58 -6.92
C GLU A 110 -15.76 24.67 -5.54
N VAL A 111 -14.51 25.14 -5.51
CA VAL A 111 -13.63 25.09 -4.34
C VAL A 111 -13.15 26.48 -4.00
N GLU A 112 -13.25 26.87 -2.74
CA GLU A 112 -12.63 28.09 -2.19
C GLU A 112 -11.56 27.68 -1.18
N LEU A 113 -10.29 27.93 -1.50
CA LEU A 113 -9.18 27.59 -0.61
C LEU A 113 -8.92 28.75 0.35
N PHE A 114 -9.13 28.57 1.66
CA PHE A 114 -8.85 29.62 2.64
C PHE A 114 -7.36 29.71 2.95
N HIS A 115 -6.77 28.61 3.44
CA HIS A 115 -5.32 28.50 3.64
C HIS A 115 -4.89 27.03 3.67
N PHE A 116 -3.57 26.82 3.64
CA PHE A 116 -2.96 25.54 3.95
C PHE A 116 -1.66 25.71 4.73
N ASP A 117 -1.27 24.70 5.49
CA ASP A 117 -0.01 24.70 6.24
C ASP A 117 1.17 24.32 5.35
N ARG A 118 1.95 25.30 4.89
CA ARG A 118 3.24 25.02 4.25
C ARG A 118 4.21 24.46 5.28
N GLU A 119 4.39 23.14 5.28
CA GLU A 119 5.52 22.53 5.96
C GLU A 119 6.81 23.09 5.32
N GLY A 120 7.73 23.61 6.15
CA GLY A 120 8.97 24.19 5.64
C GLY A 120 9.80 23.15 4.86
N HIS A 121 10.70 23.65 4.02
CA HIS A 121 11.54 22.78 3.19
C HIS A 121 12.48 21.94 4.07
N TRP A 122 12.40 20.61 3.98
CA TRP A 122 13.08 19.67 4.88
C TRP A 122 14.57 19.99 5.05
N GLN A 123 15.26 20.30 3.94
CA GLN A 123 16.69 20.56 3.89
C GLN A 123 17.10 21.88 4.57
N THR A 124 16.18 22.84 4.70
CA THR A 124 16.47 24.15 5.33
C THR A 124 16.07 24.20 6.80
N MET A 125 15.36 23.19 7.30
CA MET A 125 14.95 23.11 8.70
C MET A 125 16.12 22.75 9.62
N SER A 126 16.04 23.15 10.89
CA SER A 126 16.94 22.66 11.94
C SER A 126 16.65 21.19 12.28
N PHE A 127 17.60 20.50 12.91
CA PHE A 127 17.41 19.11 13.36
C PHE A 127 16.12 18.93 14.17
N ASN A 128 15.86 19.81 15.14
CA ASN A 128 14.67 19.72 16.00
C ASN A 128 13.36 19.90 15.21
N GLN A 129 13.34 20.81 14.24
CA GLN A 129 12.18 21.01 13.37
C GLN A 129 11.92 19.79 12.47
N ARG A 130 12.98 19.22 11.87
CA ARG A 130 12.89 17.98 11.07
C ARG A 130 12.39 16.82 11.93
N PHE A 131 12.90 16.69 13.16
CA PHE A 131 12.50 15.64 14.08
C PHE A 131 11.02 15.74 14.46
N GLN A 132 10.55 16.93 14.85
CA GLN A 132 9.13 17.15 15.15
C GLN A 132 8.22 16.90 13.94
N MET A 133 8.66 17.31 12.74
CA MET A 133 7.95 17.03 11.51
C MET A 133 7.88 15.51 11.23
N ALA A 134 8.99 14.80 11.41
CA ALA A 134 9.07 13.35 11.25
C ALA A 134 8.12 12.61 12.22
N GLU A 135 8.03 13.07 13.47
CA GLU A 135 7.07 12.52 14.44
C GLU A 135 5.62 12.77 14.05
N ARG A 136 5.29 13.96 13.52
CA ARG A 136 3.95 14.27 13.00
C ARG A 136 3.59 13.38 11.81
N ILE A 137 4.49 13.21 10.84
CA ILE A 137 4.26 12.31 9.69
C ILE A 137 4.05 10.87 10.17
N LYS A 138 4.87 10.39 11.11
CA LYS A 138 4.72 9.07 11.72
C LYS A 138 3.39 8.91 12.46
N ALA A 139 2.95 9.92 13.20
CA ALA A 139 1.67 9.90 13.92
C ALA A 139 0.50 9.78 12.94
N LYS A 140 0.45 10.63 11.91
CA LYS A 140 -0.55 10.54 10.84
C LYS A 140 -0.57 9.18 10.14
N ALA A 141 0.61 8.60 9.86
CA ALA A 141 0.72 7.26 9.30
C ALA A 141 0.16 6.17 10.25
N ASN A 142 0.42 6.29 11.57
CA ASN A 142 -0.18 5.39 12.55
C ASN A 142 -1.72 5.48 12.56
N ASP A 143 -2.27 6.68 12.39
CA ASP A 143 -3.72 6.88 12.37
C ASP A 143 -4.35 6.28 11.11
N LEU A 144 -3.70 6.42 9.95
CA LEU A 144 -4.08 5.72 8.72
C LEU A 144 -4.02 4.20 8.88
N PHE A 145 -2.99 3.68 9.56
CA PHE A 145 -2.89 2.26 9.88
C PHE A 145 -4.05 1.78 10.75
N ARG A 146 -4.41 2.54 11.81
CA ARG A 146 -5.56 2.24 12.68
C ARG A 146 -6.88 2.27 11.91
N ALA A 147 -7.01 3.19 10.95
CA ALA A 147 -8.14 3.27 10.03
C ALA A 147 -8.16 2.18 8.95
N LYS A 148 -7.22 1.21 8.98
CA LYS A 148 -7.04 0.13 7.98
C LYS A 148 -6.76 0.64 6.56
N LYS A 149 -6.35 1.90 6.41
CA LYS A 149 -5.95 2.53 5.15
C LYS A 149 -4.47 2.21 4.86
N PHE A 150 -4.15 0.93 4.70
CA PHE A 150 -2.76 0.45 4.65
C PHE A 150 -1.94 1.02 3.49
N GLY A 151 -2.54 1.23 2.31
CA GLY A 151 -1.85 1.82 1.15
C GLY A 151 -1.37 3.26 1.44
N PHE A 152 -2.26 4.11 1.97
CA PHE A 152 -1.92 5.49 2.34
C PHE A 152 -0.92 5.53 3.51
N SER A 153 -1.11 4.67 4.53
CA SER A 153 -0.16 4.52 5.64
C SER A 153 1.25 4.16 5.13
N LYS A 154 1.33 3.18 4.23
CA LYS A 154 2.59 2.74 3.60
C LYS A 154 3.26 3.88 2.84
N ALA A 155 2.52 4.63 2.02
CA ALA A 155 3.04 5.77 1.28
C ALA A 155 3.65 6.84 2.20
N ARG A 156 2.98 7.16 3.32
CA ARG A 156 3.47 8.15 4.29
C ARG A 156 4.76 7.69 4.99
N TYR A 157 4.84 6.43 5.44
CA TYR A 157 6.09 5.92 6.02
C TYR A 157 7.23 5.84 4.99
N ALA A 158 6.93 5.43 3.74
CA ALA A 158 7.94 5.35 2.69
C ALA A 158 8.53 6.74 2.37
N ARG A 159 7.67 7.77 2.28
CA ARG A 159 8.12 9.17 2.15
C ARG A 159 8.97 9.59 3.35
N LEU A 160 8.54 9.27 4.57
CA LEU A 160 9.30 9.58 5.77
C LEU A 160 10.69 8.94 5.78
N ILE A 161 10.80 7.66 5.42
CA ILE A 161 12.10 6.97 5.31
C ILE A 161 13.00 7.67 4.28
N LYS A 162 12.45 8.10 3.14
CA LYS A 162 13.18 8.85 2.11
C LYS A 162 13.75 10.16 2.68
N LEU A 163 12.94 10.92 3.43
CA LEU A 163 13.37 12.15 4.12
C LEU A 163 14.46 11.86 5.15
N LEU A 164 14.26 10.86 6.02
CA LEU A 164 15.23 10.49 7.06
C LEU A 164 16.55 9.99 6.46
N ASN A 165 16.53 9.32 5.31
CA ASN A 165 17.74 8.86 4.61
C ASN A 165 18.47 9.99 3.87
N SER A 166 17.77 11.06 3.51
CA SER A 166 18.38 12.27 2.93
C SER A 166 19.15 13.12 3.94
N THR A 167 18.81 13.00 5.23
CA THR A 167 19.46 13.74 6.32
C THR A 167 20.83 13.14 6.66
N ARG A 168 21.90 13.96 6.55
CA ARG A 168 23.29 13.55 6.82
C ARG A 168 24.07 14.54 7.69
N ASP A 169 23.50 15.70 7.92
CA ASP A 169 24.04 16.86 8.64
C ASP A 169 23.74 16.78 10.14
N PHE A 170 24.22 15.71 10.80
CA PHE A 170 24.10 15.56 12.25
C PHE A 170 25.25 16.23 12.99
N GLU A 171 24.94 16.97 14.04
CA GLU A 171 25.93 17.68 14.88
C GLU A 171 26.45 16.81 16.03
N SER A 172 25.74 15.72 16.37
CA SER A 172 26.13 14.79 17.43
C SER A 172 25.68 13.36 17.16
N ASP A 173 26.37 12.40 17.78
CA ASP A 173 25.99 10.98 17.75
C ASP A 173 24.59 10.75 18.34
N GLU A 174 24.17 11.57 19.30
CA GLU A 174 22.82 11.51 19.87
C GLU A 174 21.75 11.87 18.82
N GLN A 175 21.98 12.89 17.99
CA GLN A 175 21.07 13.26 16.91
C GLN A 175 20.96 12.12 15.87
N LEU A 176 22.09 11.53 15.50
CA LEU A 176 22.13 10.38 14.59
C LEU A 176 21.37 9.18 15.18
N ALA A 177 21.59 8.86 16.46
CA ALA A 177 20.91 7.78 17.16
C ALA A 177 19.39 8.00 17.22
N ARG A 178 18.92 9.21 17.54
CA ARG A 178 17.49 9.56 17.55
C ARG A 178 16.84 9.37 16.18
N MET A 179 17.51 9.80 15.11
CA MET A 179 17.01 9.63 13.74
C MET A 179 17.01 8.17 13.30
N ASN A 180 18.04 7.39 13.65
CA ASN A 180 18.09 5.96 13.38
C ASN A 180 17.00 5.20 14.14
N ALA A 181 16.73 5.53 15.40
CA ALA A 181 15.61 4.96 16.16
C ALA A 181 14.27 5.23 15.47
N LEU A 182 14.10 6.42 14.89
CA LEU A 182 12.91 6.77 14.14
C LEU A 182 12.81 5.98 12.82
N LYS A 183 13.92 5.80 12.09
CA LYS A 183 13.99 4.94 10.89
C LYS A 183 13.58 3.51 11.22
N VAL A 184 14.17 2.92 12.26
CA VAL A 184 13.85 1.56 12.75
C VAL A 184 12.36 1.44 13.05
N ALA A 185 11.78 2.39 13.80
CA ALA A 185 10.37 2.38 14.12
C ALA A 185 9.47 2.47 12.86
N CYS A 186 9.85 3.30 11.89
CA CYS A 186 9.08 3.48 10.65
C CYS A 186 9.19 2.24 9.74
N SER A 187 10.38 1.68 9.56
CA SER A 187 10.59 0.42 8.80
C SER A 187 9.82 -0.74 9.43
N ALA A 188 9.80 -0.83 10.76
CA ALA A 188 9.04 -1.85 11.47
C ALA A 188 7.53 -1.70 11.26
N ASN A 189 7.02 -0.47 11.15
CA ASN A 189 5.61 -0.20 10.83
C ASN A 189 5.28 -0.39 9.35
N LEU A 190 6.22 -0.12 8.43
CA LEU A 190 6.10 -0.48 7.01
C LEU A 190 5.95 -1.98 6.83
N ALA A 191 6.76 -2.78 7.54
CA ALA A 191 6.61 -4.23 7.56
C ALA A 191 5.20 -4.65 8.00
N ALA A 192 4.65 -3.99 9.02
CA ALA A 192 3.27 -4.26 9.45
C ALA A 192 2.25 -3.89 8.37
N CYS A 193 2.38 -2.74 7.71
CA CYS A 193 1.51 -2.34 6.59
C CYS A 193 1.56 -3.34 5.43
N ALA A 194 2.75 -3.82 5.09
CA ALA A 194 2.98 -4.78 4.02
C ALA A 194 2.36 -6.16 4.34
N ILE A 195 2.45 -6.63 5.60
CA ILE A 195 1.78 -7.87 6.05
C ILE A 195 0.27 -7.76 5.86
N GLU A 196 -0.34 -6.67 6.31
CA GLU A 196 -1.79 -6.45 6.19
C GLU A 196 -2.24 -6.29 4.73
N SER A 197 -1.36 -5.75 3.88
CA SER A 197 -1.57 -5.63 2.42
C SER A 197 -1.26 -6.92 1.65
N LYS A 198 -0.87 -8.01 2.34
CA LYS A 198 -0.47 -9.31 1.78
C LYS A 198 0.78 -9.27 0.89
N GLU A 199 1.60 -8.24 1.03
CA GLU A 199 2.87 -8.05 0.31
C GLU A 199 4.02 -8.66 1.14
N TYR A 200 4.01 -9.99 1.28
CA TYR A 200 4.87 -10.67 2.25
C TYR A 200 6.37 -10.58 1.94
N THR A 201 6.75 -10.53 0.67
CA THR A 201 8.15 -10.35 0.25
C THR A 201 8.71 -9.00 0.71
N GLU A 202 7.92 -7.94 0.54
CA GLU A 202 8.30 -6.61 0.97
C GLU A 202 8.31 -6.50 2.50
N ALA A 203 7.35 -7.12 3.18
CA ALA A 203 7.34 -7.18 4.64
C ALA A 203 8.62 -7.79 5.22
N VAL A 204 9.12 -8.87 4.61
CA VAL A 204 10.39 -9.51 5.01
C VAL A 204 11.56 -8.55 4.81
N ALA A 205 11.66 -7.90 3.65
CA ALA A 205 12.72 -6.93 3.37
C ALA A 205 12.76 -5.77 4.38
N TRP A 206 11.59 -5.23 4.76
CA TRP A 206 11.51 -4.20 5.80
C TRP A 206 11.92 -4.72 7.18
N CYS A 207 11.60 -5.97 7.52
CA CYS A 207 12.06 -6.59 8.77
C CYS A 207 13.58 -6.80 8.76
N ASP A 208 14.14 -7.24 7.64
CA ASP A 208 15.58 -7.44 7.50
C ASP A 208 16.34 -6.12 7.69
N GLN A 209 15.87 -5.04 7.07
CA GLN A 209 16.46 -3.71 7.27
C GLN A 209 16.44 -3.27 8.74
N VAL A 210 15.37 -3.59 9.49
CA VAL A 210 15.31 -3.30 10.92
C VAL A 210 16.35 -4.14 11.67
N LEU A 211 16.44 -5.43 11.37
CA LEU A 211 17.35 -6.37 12.03
C LEU A 211 18.83 -6.13 11.69
N GLU A 212 19.13 -5.51 10.54
CA GLU A 212 20.48 -5.03 10.22
C GLU A 212 20.94 -3.93 11.17
N THR A 213 20.00 -3.08 11.62
CA THR A 213 20.29 -1.96 12.52
C THR A 213 20.16 -2.36 14.00
N ASP A 214 19.16 -3.17 14.32
CA ASP A 214 18.80 -3.64 15.66
C ASP A 214 18.54 -5.15 15.62
N PRO A 215 19.61 -5.99 15.69
CA PRO A 215 19.49 -7.44 15.58
C PRO A 215 18.66 -8.10 16.69
N GLU A 216 18.49 -7.40 17.82
CA GLU A 216 17.75 -7.89 18.99
C GLU A 216 16.28 -7.45 18.98
N ASN A 217 15.81 -6.84 17.89
CA ASN A 217 14.44 -6.35 17.77
C ASN A 217 13.41 -7.48 17.70
N ILE A 218 12.88 -7.87 18.86
CA ILE A 218 11.87 -8.93 18.99
C ILE A 218 10.65 -8.69 18.08
N LYS A 219 10.19 -7.44 17.94
CA LYS A 219 9.02 -7.12 17.11
C LYS A 219 9.29 -7.34 15.63
N ALA A 220 10.48 -7.01 15.14
CA ALA A 220 10.87 -7.24 13.76
C ALA A 220 11.02 -8.74 13.47
N SER A 221 11.67 -9.50 14.35
CA SER A 221 11.80 -10.96 14.21
C SER A 221 10.44 -11.67 14.22
N LEU A 222 9.52 -11.29 15.11
CA LEU A 222 8.15 -11.80 15.12
C LEU A 222 7.40 -11.50 13.82
N ARG A 223 7.50 -10.25 13.32
CA ARG A 223 6.86 -9.85 12.06
C ARG A 223 7.46 -10.60 10.86
N LYS A 224 8.78 -10.78 10.84
CA LYS A 224 9.48 -11.57 9.81
C LYS A 224 8.99 -13.02 9.80
N GLY A 225 8.95 -13.68 10.96
CA GLY A 225 8.42 -15.04 11.10
C GLY A 225 6.98 -15.17 10.61
N LYS A 226 6.11 -14.22 10.99
CA LYS A 226 4.72 -14.15 10.49
C LYS A 226 4.66 -13.97 8.97
N ALA A 227 5.44 -13.04 8.41
CA ALA A 227 5.46 -12.77 6.97
C ALA A 227 5.96 -13.97 6.16
N LEU A 228 7.04 -14.63 6.59
CA LEU A 228 7.57 -15.85 5.96
C LEU A 228 6.57 -17.01 6.03
N SER A 229 5.89 -17.18 7.16
CA SER A 229 4.82 -18.17 7.32
C SER A 229 3.69 -17.95 6.31
N LEU A 230 3.24 -16.71 6.14
CA LEU A 230 2.18 -16.35 5.20
C LEU A 230 2.64 -16.44 3.73
N LYS A 231 3.93 -16.22 3.46
CA LYS A 231 4.56 -16.40 2.15
C LYS A 231 4.70 -17.88 1.76
N GLY A 232 4.82 -18.78 2.74
CA GLY A 232 5.03 -20.22 2.56
C GLY A 232 6.46 -20.70 2.80
N ASP A 233 7.35 -19.80 3.23
CA ASP A 233 8.76 -20.06 3.53
C ASP A 233 8.92 -20.52 4.99
N TYR A 234 8.31 -21.67 5.30
CA TYR A 234 8.13 -22.14 6.67
C TYR A 234 9.43 -22.41 7.44
N GLU A 235 10.48 -22.91 6.77
CA GLU A 235 11.77 -23.18 7.42
C GLU A 235 12.44 -21.90 7.93
N GLU A 236 12.40 -20.84 7.12
CA GLU A 236 12.91 -19.54 7.54
C GLU A 236 12.00 -18.90 8.59
N ALA A 237 10.69 -19.13 8.52
CA ALA A 237 9.75 -18.67 9.54
C ALA A 237 10.07 -19.29 10.91
N VAL A 238 10.36 -20.60 10.98
CA VAL A 238 10.76 -21.27 12.22
C VAL A 238 12.05 -20.64 12.77
N ARG A 239 13.09 -20.48 11.93
CA ARG A 239 14.36 -19.86 12.36
C ARG A 239 14.16 -18.44 12.92
N ALA A 240 13.31 -17.64 12.29
CA ALA A 240 13.00 -16.29 12.76
C ALA A 240 12.27 -16.30 14.11
N LEU A 241 11.38 -17.28 14.35
CA LEU A 241 10.65 -17.44 15.60
C LEU A 241 11.52 -18.03 16.73
N GLU A 242 12.40 -18.98 16.43
CA GLU A 242 13.40 -19.51 17.38
C GLU A 242 14.28 -18.38 17.91
N LYS A 243 14.68 -17.44 17.03
CA LYS A 243 15.44 -16.27 17.45
C LYS A 243 14.67 -15.38 18.43
N VAL A 244 13.36 -15.29 18.29
CA VAL A 244 12.52 -14.57 19.27
C VAL A 244 12.52 -15.29 20.61
N THR A 245 12.38 -16.61 20.61
CA THR A 245 12.43 -17.41 21.85
C THR A 245 13.78 -17.26 22.57
N GLU A 246 14.89 -17.20 21.84
CA GLU A 246 16.22 -16.93 22.41
C GLU A 246 16.30 -15.55 23.06
N LEU A 247 15.80 -14.51 22.38
CA LEU A 247 15.91 -13.12 22.83
C LEU A 247 14.89 -12.74 23.91
N ALA A 248 13.74 -13.39 23.93
CA ALA A 248 12.60 -13.04 24.76
C ALA A 248 12.39 -13.97 25.96
N GLN A 249 13.43 -14.72 26.38
CA GLN A 249 13.34 -15.65 27.50
C GLN A 249 12.79 -14.94 28.75
N GLY A 250 11.62 -15.39 29.23
CA GLY A 250 10.94 -14.80 30.40
C GLY A 250 9.97 -13.66 30.08
N VAL A 251 9.81 -13.28 28.81
CA VAL A 251 8.81 -12.29 28.37
C VAL A 251 7.55 -13.01 27.90
N ILE A 252 6.62 -13.24 28.84
CA ILE A 252 5.38 -14.01 28.63
C ILE A 252 4.60 -13.55 27.37
N GLU A 253 4.50 -12.25 27.11
CA GLU A 253 3.75 -11.73 25.95
C GLU A 253 4.43 -12.09 24.62
N ALA A 254 5.75 -12.06 24.57
CA ALA A 254 6.50 -12.43 23.37
C ALA A 254 6.46 -13.94 23.16
N GLU A 255 6.61 -14.73 24.22
CA GLU A 255 6.51 -16.19 24.19
C GLU A 255 5.14 -16.65 23.65
N ARG A 256 4.04 -16.07 24.14
CA ARG A 256 2.69 -16.38 23.62
C ARG A 256 2.55 -16.05 22.14
N LYS A 257 3.06 -14.90 21.70
CA LYS A 257 3.00 -14.50 20.27
C LYS A 257 3.85 -15.42 19.38
N VAL A 258 4.97 -15.93 19.89
CA VAL A 258 5.77 -16.93 19.18
C VAL A 258 5.00 -18.24 19.08
N GLU A 259 4.38 -18.69 20.16
CA GLU A 259 3.59 -19.93 20.18
C GLU A 259 2.43 -19.87 19.18
N ASP A 260 1.64 -18.78 19.18
CA ASP A 260 0.56 -18.54 18.21
C ASP A 260 1.08 -18.59 16.77
N ALA A 261 2.24 -17.95 16.50
CA ALA A 261 2.85 -17.92 15.18
C ALA A 261 3.40 -19.30 14.77
N ALA A 262 4.01 -20.03 15.70
CA ALA A 262 4.59 -21.34 15.48
C ALA A 262 3.50 -22.39 15.20
N GLU A 263 2.35 -22.33 15.89
CA GLU A 263 1.20 -23.20 15.63
C GLU A 263 0.72 -23.07 14.17
N VAL A 264 0.60 -21.83 13.68
CA VAL A 264 0.22 -21.56 12.29
C VAL A 264 1.23 -22.14 11.31
N VAL A 265 2.52 -21.97 11.57
CA VAL A 265 3.60 -22.54 10.74
C VAL A 265 3.53 -24.06 10.69
N LEU A 266 3.43 -24.72 11.85
CA LEU A 266 3.37 -26.18 11.96
C LEU A 266 2.12 -26.76 11.28
N ARG A 267 0.96 -26.11 11.45
CA ARG A 267 -0.28 -26.50 10.77
C ARG A 267 -0.12 -26.45 9.25
N ASN A 268 0.45 -25.36 8.73
CA ASN A 268 0.64 -25.16 7.29
C ASN A 268 1.70 -26.13 6.72
N LEU A 269 2.79 -26.38 7.44
CA LEU A 269 3.78 -27.42 7.11
C LEU A 269 3.13 -28.80 7.01
N GLY A 270 2.27 -29.16 7.97
CA GLY A 270 1.55 -30.44 7.94
C GLY A 270 0.60 -30.56 6.75
N VAL A 271 -0.08 -29.48 6.35
CA VAL A 271 -0.91 -29.45 5.13
C VAL A 271 -0.05 -29.64 3.89
N ARG A 272 1.09 -28.93 3.80
CA ARG A 272 2.04 -29.04 2.68
C ARG A 272 2.57 -30.46 2.53
N ALA A 273 3.07 -31.06 3.61
CA ALA A 273 3.60 -32.43 3.59
C ALA A 273 2.54 -33.46 3.15
N ARG A 274 1.28 -33.32 3.59
CA ARG A 274 0.18 -34.18 3.13
C ARG A 274 -0.11 -34.02 1.63
N ASN A 275 -0.06 -32.79 1.12
CA ASN A 275 -0.29 -32.50 -0.29
C ASN A 275 0.86 -33.04 -1.17
N GLU A 276 2.10 -32.85 -0.75
CA GLU A 276 3.29 -33.40 -1.40
C GLU A 276 3.26 -34.93 -1.41
N ALA A 277 2.92 -35.58 -0.28
CA ALA A 277 2.77 -37.03 -0.23
C ALA A 277 1.70 -37.56 -1.21
N LYS A 278 0.53 -36.90 -1.29
CA LYS A 278 -0.52 -37.24 -2.26
C LYS A 278 -0.05 -37.05 -3.71
N TYR A 279 0.72 -36.01 -3.98
CA TYR A 279 1.29 -35.75 -5.30
C TYR A 279 2.28 -36.85 -5.70
N MET A 280 3.20 -37.19 -4.80
CA MET A 280 4.20 -38.25 -5.02
C MET A 280 3.55 -39.62 -5.19
N GLU A 281 2.49 -39.93 -4.43
CA GLU A 281 1.73 -41.16 -4.60
C GLU A 281 1.06 -41.25 -5.97
N ARG A 282 0.50 -40.14 -6.48
CA ARG A 282 -0.08 -40.09 -7.84
C ARG A 282 0.98 -40.34 -8.91
N GLN A 283 2.13 -39.68 -8.80
CA GLN A 283 3.26 -39.87 -9.70
C GLN A 283 3.77 -41.32 -9.68
N ALA A 284 3.91 -41.91 -8.49
CA ALA A 284 4.32 -43.31 -8.35
C ALA A 284 3.32 -44.28 -9.03
N ARG A 285 2.00 -44.04 -8.86
CA ARG A 285 0.95 -44.83 -9.52
C ARG A 285 0.99 -44.70 -11.04
N GLU A 286 1.32 -43.51 -11.57
CA GLU A 286 1.47 -43.31 -13.01
C GLU A 286 2.69 -44.06 -13.57
N VAL A 287 3.84 -43.97 -12.91
CA VAL A 287 5.05 -44.71 -13.26
C VAL A 287 4.80 -46.22 -13.20
N GLU A 288 4.10 -46.72 -12.18
CA GLU A 288 3.75 -48.14 -12.08
C GLU A 288 2.83 -48.57 -13.23
N ARG A 289 1.82 -47.75 -13.57
CA ARG A 289 0.92 -48.00 -14.72
C ARG A 289 1.69 -48.02 -16.03
N GLN A 290 2.63 -47.10 -16.24
CA GLN A 290 3.46 -47.05 -17.43
C GLN A 290 4.38 -48.27 -17.53
N THR A 291 5.08 -48.59 -16.45
CA THR A 291 5.93 -49.79 -16.35
C THR A 291 5.14 -51.06 -16.64
N ARG A 292 3.90 -51.16 -16.13
CA ARG A 292 3.01 -52.31 -16.40
C ARG A 292 2.59 -52.39 -17.86
N ARG A 293 2.34 -51.26 -18.52
CA ARG A 293 2.04 -51.19 -19.97
C ARG A 293 3.24 -51.64 -20.80
N GLU A 294 4.44 -51.15 -20.48
CA GLU A 294 5.69 -51.53 -21.18
C GLU A 294 6.00 -53.02 -21.02
N ARG A 295 5.89 -53.57 -19.81
CA ARG A 295 6.05 -55.01 -19.57
C ARG A 295 5.06 -55.86 -20.37
N ARG A 296 3.81 -55.40 -20.49
CA ARG A 296 2.78 -56.08 -21.32
C ARG A 296 3.14 -56.01 -22.80
N ALA A 297 3.54 -54.84 -23.30
CA ALA A 297 3.98 -54.67 -24.70
C ALA A 297 5.19 -55.55 -25.03
N ALA A 298 6.22 -55.57 -24.16
CA ALA A 298 7.40 -56.41 -24.33
C ALA A 298 7.08 -57.91 -24.35
N LYS A 299 6.14 -58.36 -23.49
CA LYS A 299 5.66 -59.76 -23.51
C LYS A 299 4.96 -60.10 -24.83
N VAL A 300 4.09 -59.23 -25.33
CA VAL A 300 3.39 -59.42 -26.61
C VAL A 300 4.41 -59.47 -27.76
N GLN A 301 5.40 -58.59 -27.77
CA GLN A 301 6.44 -58.53 -28.79
C GLN A 301 7.32 -59.79 -28.80
N ARG A 302 7.74 -60.29 -27.62
CA ARG A 302 8.46 -61.56 -27.50
C ARG A 302 7.65 -62.76 -27.99
N ARG A 303 6.34 -62.77 -27.75
CA ARG A 303 5.47 -63.84 -28.24
C ARG A 303 5.38 -63.83 -29.77
N ARG A 304 5.17 -62.66 -30.39
CA ARG A 304 5.19 -62.50 -31.85
C ARG A 304 6.50 -62.96 -32.49
N LEU A 305 7.64 -62.62 -31.88
CA LEU A 305 8.96 -63.05 -32.37
C LEU A 305 9.15 -64.58 -32.32
N ARG A 306 8.57 -65.26 -31.33
CA ARG A 306 8.62 -66.73 -31.22
C ARG A 306 7.70 -67.45 -32.21
N GLU A 307 6.59 -66.82 -32.60
CA GLU A 307 5.64 -67.39 -33.58
C GLU A 307 6.11 -67.17 -35.04
N ALA A 308 7.10 -66.28 -35.26
CA ALA A 308 7.61 -65.91 -36.58
C ALA A 308 8.92 -66.59 -36.98
N GLY A 309 9.57 -67.34 -36.09
CA GLY A 309 10.81 -68.09 -36.34
C GLY A 309 10.61 -69.57 -36.12
#